data_AF-A0A399NZE9-F1
#
_entry.id   AF-A0A399NZE9-F1
#
_cell.length_a   1.000
_cell.length_b   1.000
_cell.length_c   1.000
_cell.angle_alpha   90.00
_cell.angle_beta   90.00
_cell.angle_gamma   90.00
#
_symmetry.space_group_name_H-M   'P 1'
#
loop_
_entity.id
_entity.type
_entity.pdbx_description
1 polymer ?
#
loop_
_entity_poly.entity_id
_entity_poly.type
_entity_poly.pdbx_seq_one_letter_code
_entity_poly.pdbx_strand_id
1 'polypeptide(L)' 'ARAAAAVLGGGGGGKDDLAQGGGSDVAAIADALAAVRQALAS' A
#
# COMPACT_ATOMS: atom_id res chain seq x y z
N ALA A 1 5.06 0.20 0.85
CA ALA A 1 4.06 0.76 1.79
C ALA A 1 3.29 1.95 1.23
N ARG A 2 3.95 3.04 0.82
CA ARG A 2 3.28 4.30 0.42
C ARG A 2 2.26 4.15 -0.73
N ALA A 3 2.60 3.42 -1.79
CA ALA A 3 1.72 3.25 -2.95
C ALA A 3 0.38 2.59 -2.59
N ALA A 4 0.42 1.46 -1.87
CA ALA A 4 -0.78 0.76 -1.42
C ALA A 4 -1.59 1.57 -0.39
N ALA A 5 -0.92 2.25 0.53
CA ALA A 5 -1.58 3.07 1.54
C ALA A 5 -2.30 4.29 0.92
N ALA A 6 -1.73 4.89 -0.13
CA ALA A 6 -2.39 5.98 -0.86
C ALA A 6 -3.69 5.51 -1.53
N VAL A 7 -3.71 4.30 -2.10
CA VAL A 7 -4.91 3.68 -2.67
C VAL A 7 -5.98 3.46 -1.60
N LEU A 8 -5.58 3.06 -0.38
CA LEU A 8 -6.49 2.91 0.77
C LEU A 8 -6.97 4.26 1.37
N GLY A 9 -6.58 5.40 0.79
CA GLY A 9 -6.90 6.73 1.33
C GLY A 9 -6.14 7.07 2.62
N GLY A 10 -4.95 6.49 2.82
CA GLY A 10 -4.16 6.68 4.03
C GLY A 10 -2.66 6.80 3.77
N GLY A 11 -1.87 6.36 4.76
CA GLY A 11 -0.43 6.59 4.81
C GLY A 11 0.35 5.37 5.29
N GLY A 12 1.66 5.42 5.12
CA GLY A 12 2.55 4.35 5.54
C GLY A 12 3.98 4.82 5.70
N GLY A 13 4.74 4.10 6.52
CA GLY A 13 6.12 4.40 6.88
C GLY A 13 6.82 3.18 7.46
N GLY A 14 8.14 3.25 7.55
CA GLY A 14 8.99 2.16 8.00
C GLY A 14 10.44 2.34 7.58
N LYS A 15 11.21 1.28 7.75
CA LYS A 15 12.59 1.14 7.29
C LYS A 15 12.61 0.47 5.90
N ASP A 16 13.79 0.35 5.33
CA ASP A 16 14.00 -0.27 4.02
C ASP A 16 13.63 -1.76 4.02
N ASP A 17 13.84 -2.45 5.14
CA ASP A 17 13.56 -3.88 5.33
C ASP A 17 12.13 -4.16 5.79
N LEU A 18 11.53 -3.22 6.52
CA LEU A 18 10.18 -3.37 7.05
C LEU A 18 9.41 -2.04 7.05
N ALA A 19 8.27 -2.04 6.35
CA ALA A 19 7.35 -0.93 6.38
C ALA A 19 5.89 -1.36 6.52
N GLN A 20 5.11 -0.49 7.15
CA GLN A 20 3.66 -0.64 7.31
C GLN A 20 2.92 0.46 6.55
N GLY A 21 1.67 0.20 6.20
CA GLY A 21 0.77 1.19 5.61
C GLY A 21 -0.68 0.74 5.77
N GLY A 22 -1.59 1.70 5.71
CA GLY A 22 -3.03 1.46 5.81
C GLY A 22 -3.83 2.70 5.44
N GLY A 23 -5.16 2.59 5.51
CA GLY A 23 -6.07 3.67 5.21
C GLY A 23 -7.51 3.31 5.59
N SER A 24 -8.43 4.25 5.35
CA SER A 24 -9.83 4.13 5.78
C SER A 24 -10.75 3.51 4.74
N ASP A 25 -10.32 3.42 3.48
CA ASP A 25 -11.13 2.84 2.41
C ASP A 25 -10.96 1.32 2.34
N VAL A 26 -11.85 0.60 3.03
CA VAL A 26 -11.87 -0.86 3.06
C VAL A 26 -12.23 -1.46 1.69
N ALA A 27 -13.00 -0.75 0.86
CA ALA A 27 -13.39 -1.25 -0.46
C ALA A 27 -12.20 -1.30 -1.43
N ALA A 28 -11.19 -0.46 -1.22
CA ALA A 28 -10.00 -0.36 -2.06
C ALA A 28 -8.91 -1.43 -1.78
N ILE A 29 -9.16 -2.41 -0.90
CA ILE A 29 -8.17 -3.43 -0.54
C ILE A 29 -7.67 -4.24 -1.76
N ALA A 30 -8.57 -4.60 -2.67
CA ALA A 30 -8.19 -5.36 -3.87
C ALA A 30 -7.23 -4.57 -4.78
N ASP A 31 -7.52 -3.29 -5.00
CA ASP A 31 -6.69 -2.40 -5.81
C ASP A 31 -5.34 -2.10 -5.14
N ALA A 32 -5.35 -1.93 -3.82
CA ALA A 32 -4.14 -1.73 -3.04
C ALA A 32 -3.18 -2.94 -3.15
N LEU A 33 -3.71 -4.18 -3.12
CA LEU A 33 -2.92 -5.39 -3.34
C LEU A 33 -2.38 -5.49 -4.78
N ALA A 34 -3.17 -5.07 -5.78
CA ALA A 34 -2.72 -5.02 -7.17
C ALA A 34 -1.54 -4.04 -7.35
N ALA A 35 -1.62 -2.86 -6.72
CA ALA A 35 -0.56 -1.87 -6.74
C ALA A 35 0.75 -2.39 -6.11
N VAL A 36 0.68 -3.18 -5.03
CA VAL A 36 1.87 -3.83 -4.43
C VAL A 36 2.52 -4.79 -5.42
N ARG A 37 1.73 -5.62 -6.11
CA ARG A 37 2.26 -6.58 -7.09
C ARG A 37 2.94 -5.87 -8.25
N GLN A 38 2.33 -4.81 -8.77
CA GLN A 38 2.92 -4.01 -9.85
C GLN A 38 4.25 -3.37 -9.43
N ALA A 39 4.35 -2.86 -8.20
CA ALA A 39 5.57 -2.27 -7.68
C ALA A 39 6.73 -3.28 -7.50
N LEU A 40 6.45 -4.58 -7.45
CA LEU A 40 7.45 -5.66 -7.36
C LEU A 40 7.80 -6.28 -8.71
N ALA A 41 7.03 -5.98 -9.77
CA ALA A 41 7.19 -6.59 -11.09
C ALA A 41 8.29 -5.93 -11.95
N SER A 42 9.10 -5.04 -11.36
CA SER A 42 10.26 -4.36 -11.96
C SER A 42 11.56 -4.82 -11.31
#